data_AF-A0A1I0SEQ5-F1
#
_entry.id   AF-A0A1I0SEQ5-F1
#
_cell.length_a   1.000
_cell.length_b   1.000
_cell.length_c   1.000
_cell.angle_alpha   90.00
_cell.angle_beta   90.00
_cell.angle_gamma   90.00
#
_symmetry.space_group_name_H-M   'P 1'
#
loop_
_entity.id
_entity.type
_entity.pdbx_description
1 polymer ?
#
loop_
_entity_poly.entity_id
_entity_poly.type
_entity_poly.pdbx_seq_one_letter_code
_entity_poly.pdbx_strand_id
1 'polypeptide(L)'
;MQIRNVSFDELPEFVRKGIEAGYKKPLFVKATVFEFSFAPSLYEVCVLDLDRNVIAEVTFEEGAGVRHESTVMLGTVVEALKKYPERFGLE
;
A
#
# COMPACT_ATOMS: atom_id res chain seq x y z
N MET A 1 -6.97 -15.99 12.28
CA MET A 1 -6.50 -14.87 11.44
C MET A 1 -7.68 -13.94 11.24
N GLN A 2 -7.52 -12.66 11.54
CA GLN A 2 -8.51 -11.63 11.25
C GLN A 2 -7.89 -10.64 10.26
N ILE A 3 -8.70 -10.17 9.31
CA ILE A 3 -8.28 -9.20 8.30
C ILE A 3 -9.26 -8.04 8.38
N ARG A 4 -8.74 -6.83 8.53
CA ARG A 4 -9.56 -5.62 8.58
C ARG A 4 -8.96 -4.49 7.76
N ASN A 5 -9.82 -3.77 7.06
CA ASN A 5 -9.45 -2.50 6.43
C ASN A 5 -9.49 -1.41 7.50
N VAL A 6 -8.49 -0.56 7.52
CA VAL A 6 -8.37 0.54 8.49
C VAL A 6 -8.05 1.85 7.77
N SER A 7 -8.40 2.96 8.40
CA SER A 7 -7.93 4.27 7.96
C SER A 7 -6.44 4.43 8.27
N PHE A 8 -5.78 5.38 7.61
CA PHE A 8 -4.37 5.67 7.86
C PHE A 8 -4.11 6.08 9.32
N ASP A 9 -5.04 6.84 9.93
CA ASP A 9 -4.91 7.33 11.30
C ASP A 9 -5.06 6.23 12.37
N GLU A 10 -5.59 5.07 12.00
CA GLU A 10 -5.69 3.89 12.86
C GLU A 10 -4.43 3.01 12.81
N LEU A 11 -3.52 3.26 11.85
CA LEU A 11 -2.28 2.50 11.75
C LEU A 11 -1.33 2.80 12.91
N PRO A 12 -0.52 1.83 13.37
CA PRO A 12 0.53 2.09 14.35
C PRO A 12 1.49 3.18 13.89
N GLU A 13 2.03 3.93 14.86
CA GLU A 13 2.94 5.05 14.59
C GLU A 13 4.16 4.64 13.75
N PHE A 14 4.70 3.44 13.97
CA PHE A 14 5.86 2.95 13.22
C PHE A 14 5.55 2.76 11.71
N VAL A 15 4.32 2.35 11.38
CA VAL A 15 3.86 2.20 10.00
C VAL A 15 3.70 3.57 9.35
N ARG A 16 3.01 4.49 10.04
CA ARG A 16 2.80 5.86 9.53
C ARG A 16 4.13 6.57 9.27
N LYS A 17 5.06 6.51 10.23
CA LYS A 17 6.42 7.06 10.07
C LYS A 17 7.19 6.38 8.94
N GLY A 18 7.04 5.07 8.78
CA GLY A 18 7.65 4.32 7.68
C GLY A 18 7.19 4.84 6.31
N ILE A 19 5.88 5.07 6.16
CA ILE A 19 5.30 5.65 4.94
C ILE A 19 5.76 7.10 4.72
N GLU A 20 5.72 7.94 5.75
CA GLU A 20 6.14 9.35 5.67
C GLU A 20 7.65 9.50 5.35
N ALA A 21 8.48 8.55 5.79
CA ALA A 21 9.90 8.52 5.47
C ALA A 21 10.19 7.96 4.07
N GLY A 22 9.42 6.97 3.61
CA GLY A 22 9.65 6.28 2.34
C GLY A 22 9.14 7.04 1.11
N TYR A 23 8.03 7.77 1.27
CA TYR A 23 7.28 8.39 0.17
C TYR A 23 7.10 9.88 0.38
N LYS A 24 7.14 10.65 -0.70
CA LYS A 24 7.07 12.11 -0.62
C LYS A 24 5.64 12.58 -0.86
N LYS A 25 5.00 13.10 0.19
CA LYS A 25 3.57 13.51 0.17
C LYS A 25 2.65 12.40 -0.39
N PRO A 26 2.73 11.17 0.14
CA PRO A 26 1.91 10.07 -0.36
C PRO A 26 0.42 10.37 -0.17
N LEU A 27 -0.37 10.09 -1.19
CA LEU A 27 -1.82 9.97 -1.05
C LEU A 27 -2.13 8.55 -0.60
N PHE A 28 -2.78 8.44 0.55
CA PHE A 28 -3.21 7.15 1.06
C PHE A 28 -4.36 6.59 0.24
N VAL A 29 -4.26 5.32 -0.17
CA VAL A 29 -5.30 4.63 -0.94
C VAL A 29 -6.07 3.65 -0.04
N LYS A 30 -5.34 2.77 0.66
CA LYS A 30 -5.91 1.71 1.49
C LYS A 30 -4.91 1.23 2.52
N ALA A 31 -5.39 0.75 3.67
CA ALA A 31 -4.61 -0.13 4.54
C ALA A 31 -5.42 -1.35 4.98
N THR A 32 -4.70 -2.46 5.12
CA THR A 32 -5.21 -3.73 5.60
C THR A 32 -4.32 -4.19 6.76
N VAL A 33 -4.94 -4.58 7.89
CA VAL A 33 -4.25 -5.22 9.01
C VAL A 33 -4.57 -6.71 9.00
N PHE A 34 -3.53 -7.53 9.05
CA PHE A 34 -3.61 -8.97 9.20
C PHE A 34 -3.17 -9.35 10.62
N GLU A 35 -4.13 -9.79 11.42
CA GLU A 35 -3.92 -10.17 12.82
C GLU A 35 -3.82 -11.69 12.94
N PHE A 36 -2.69 -12.14 13.50
CA PHE A 36 -2.37 -13.54 13.71
C PHE A 36 -2.36 -13.85 15.20
N SER A 37 -2.82 -15.04 15.60
CA SER A 37 -2.84 -15.45 17.01
C SER A 37 -1.49 -15.98 17.52
N PHE A 38 -0.55 -16.25 16.62
CA PHE A 38 0.74 -16.89 16.91
C PHE A 38 1.93 -16.19 16.24
N ALA A 39 1.70 -15.05 15.58
CA ALA A 39 2.72 -14.28 14.87
C ALA A 39 2.43 -12.78 15.01
N PRO A 40 3.43 -11.91 14.80
CA PRO A 40 3.20 -10.46 14.73
C PRO A 40 2.17 -10.10 13.66
N SER A 41 1.44 -9.00 13.88
CA SER A 41 0.50 -8.49 12.88
C SER A 41 1.25 -7.92 11.68
N LEU A 42 0.66 -8.08 10.49
CA LEU A 42 1.15 -7.44 9.27
C LEU A 42 0.26 -6.26 8.90
N TYR A 43 0.88 -5.19 8.44
CA TYR A 43 0.21 -3.96 8.03
C TYR A 43 0.54 -3.70 6.57
N GLU A 44 -0.41 -3.99 5.69
CA GLU A 44 -0.31 -3.68 4.27
C GLU A 44 -0.88 -2.30 4.02
N VAL A 45 -0.11 -1.44 3.35
CA VAL A 45 -0.49 -0.07 3.05
C VAL A 45 -0.27 0.18 1.57
N CYS A 46 -1.32 0.63 0.89
CA CYS A 46 -1.25 1.11 -0.48
C CYS A 46 -1.20 2.63 -0.49
N VAL A 47 -0.17 3.17 -1.12
CA VAL A 47 0.05 4.61 -1.28
C VAL A 47 0.26 4.97 -2.74
N LEU A 48 -0.17 6.17 -3.08
CA LEU A 48 0.07 6.81 -4.35
C LEU A 48 1.08 7.94 -4.15
N ASP A 49 2.29 7.80 -4.68
CA ASP A 49 3.30 8.85 -4.68
C ASP A 49 3.26 9.56 -6.04
N LEU A 50 2.58 10.71 -6.08
CA LEU A 50 2.43 11.53 -7.29
C LEU A 50 3.75 12.18 -7.72
N ASP A 51 4.66 12.45 -6.79
CA ASP A 51 5.97 13.04 -7.12
C ASP A 51 6.83 12.02 -7.90
N ARG A 52 6.78 10.75 -7.51
CA ARG A 52 7.49 9.65 -8.19
C ARG A 52 6.66 8.96 -9.28
N ASN A 53 5.39 9.31 -9.41
CA ASN A 53 4.44 8.73 -10.35
C ASN A 53 4.26 7.21 -10.18
N VAL A 54 4.17 6.74 -8.92
CA VAL A 54 4.05 5.31 -8.58
C VAL A 54 2.90 5.02 -7.63
N ILE A 55 2.34 3.83 -7.75
CA ILE A 55 1.52 3.19 -6.72
C ILE A 55 2.42 2.16 -6.03
N ALA A 56 2.50 2.23 -4.71
CA ALA A 56 3.27 1.28 -3.91
C ALA A 56 2.35 0.55 -2.92
N GLU A 57 2.52 -0.76 -2.81
CA GLU A 57 1.93 -1.59 -1.77
C GLU A 57 3.07 -2.08 -0.87
N VAL A 58 2.98 -1.74 0.41
CA VAL A 58 4.06 -1.97 1.39
C VAL A 58 3.51 -2.74 2.57
N THR A 59 4.16 -3.85 2.90
CA THR A 59 3.84 -4.64 4.09
C THR A 59 4.85 -4.35 5.19
N PHE A 60 4.35 -3.94 6.35
CA PHE A 60 5.14 -3.75 7.56
C PHE A 60 4.86 -4.85 8.57
N GLU A 61 5.87 -5.18 9.37
CA GLU A 61 5.76 -6.04 10.55
C GLU A 61 6.43 -5.36 11.74
N GLU A 62 5.78 -5.42 12.90
CA GLU A 62 6.33 -4.85 14.13
C GLU A 62 7.67 -5.51 14.49
N GLY A 63 8.68 -4.69 14.79
CA GLY A 63 10.05 -5.15 15.10
C GLY A 63 10.93 -5.47 13.89
N ALA A 64 10.36 -5.74 12.71
CA ALA A 64 11.11 -6.00 11.48
C ALA A 64 11.09 -4.84 10.46
N GLY A 65 10.11 -3.94 10.56
CA GLY A 65 9.94 -2.83 9.63
C GLY A 65 9.30 -3.28 8.32
N VAL A 66 9.81 -2.80 7.17
CA VAL A 66 9.29 -3.18 5.85
C VAL A 66 9.68 -4.63 5.56
N ARG A 67 8.67 -5.49 5.38
CA ARG A 67 8.84 -6.90 4.99
C ARG A 67 8.76 -7.08 3.48
N HIS A 68 7.88 -6.33 2.83
CA HIS A 68 7.64 -6.42 1.40
C HIS A 68 7.26 -5.06 0.84
N GLU A 69 7.66 -4.81 -0.39
CA GLU A 69 7.27 -3.64 -1.18
C GLU A 69 7.09 -4.08 -2.63
N SER A 70 5.93 -3.73 -3.20
CA SER A 70 5.61 -3.87 -4.61
C SER A 70 5.27 -2.49 -5.16
N THR A 71 5.85 -2.13 -6.29
CA THR A 71 5.66 -0.80 -6.89
C THR A 71 5.33 -0.92 -8.37
N VAL A 72 4.35 -0.15 -8.82
CA VAL A 72 3.99 0.00 -10.24
C VAL A 72 3.97 1.47 -10.63
N MET A 73 4.56 1.77 -11.80
CA MET A 73 4.50 3.11 -12.37
C MET A 73 3.08 3.43 -12.84
N LEU A 74 2.57 4.62 -12.53
CA LEU A 74 1.26 5.08 -13.03
C LEU A 74 1.21 5.08 -14.56
N GLY A 75 2.31 5.41 -15.22
CA GLY A 75 2.42 5.32 -16.68
C GLY A 75 2.09 3.92 -17.20
N THR A 76 2.61 2.88 -16.54
CA THR A 76 2.32 1.48 -16.87
C THR A 76 0.84 1.14 -16.68
N VAL A 77 0.21 1.66 -15.61
CA VAL A 77 -1.24 1.47 -15.38
C VAL A 77 -2.04 2.15 -16.50
N VAL A 78 -1.71 3.39 -16.86
CA VAL A 78 -2.38 4.12 -17.95
C VAL A 78 -2.22 3.40 -19.30
N GLU A 79 -1.03 2.88 -19.60
CA GLU A 79 -0.81 2.09 -20.81
C GLU A 79 -1.62 0.79 -20.80
N ALA A 80 -1.71 0.09 -19.66
CA ALA A 80 -2.52 -1.10 -19.51
C ALA A 80 -4.02 -0.81 -19.72
N LEU A 81 -4.52 0.30 -19.16
CA LEU A 81 -5.92 0.74 -19.35
C LEU A 81 -6.24 1.01 -20.82
N LYS A 82 -5.32 1.65 -21.54
CA LYS A 82 -5.49 1.93 -22.98
C LYS A 82 -5.42 0.68 -23.83
N LYS A 83 -4.56 -0.27 -23.46
CA LYS A 83 -4.28 -1.47 -24.25
C LYS A 83 -5.30 -2.58 -24.01
N TYR A 84 -5.88 -2.65 -22.82
CA TYR A 84 -6.81 -3.70 -22.39
C TYR A 84 -8.03 -3.12 -21.64
N PRO A 85 -8.78 -2.17 -22.23
CA PRO A 85 -9.86 -1.45 -21.55
C PRO A 85 -10.96 -2.39 -20.99
N GLU A 86 -11.22 -3.51 -21.66
CA GLU A 86 -12.20 -4.52 -21.27
C GLU A 86 -11.89 -5.16 -19.91
N ARG A 87 -10.60 -5.28 -19.56
CA ARG A 87 -10.17 -5.84 -18.26
C ARG A 87 -10.46 -4.94 -17.09
N PHE A 88 -10.77 -3.68 -17.35
CA PHE A 88 -11.04 -2.66 -16.35
C PHE A 88 -12.50 -2.17 -16.40
N GLY A 89 -13.36 -2.80 -17.21
CA GLY A 89 -14.76 -2.41 -17.36
C GLY A 89 -14.94 -1.04 -18.01
N LEU A 90 -14.00 -0.62 -18.85
CA LEU A 90 -14.02 0.63 -19.59
C LEU A 90 -14.51 0.37 -21.02
N GLU A 91 -15.80 0.05 -21.18
CA GLU A 91 -16.49 -0.04 -22.47
C GLU A 91 -17.79 0.78 -22.47
#